data_AF-A0A6A7N538-F1
#
_entry.id   AF-A0A6A7N538-F1
#
_cell.length_a   1.000
_cell.length_b   1.000
_cell.length_c   1.000
_cell.angle_alpha   90.00
_cell.angle_beta   90.00
_cell.angle_gamma   90.00
#
_symmetry.space_group_name_H-M   'P 1'
#
loop_
_entity.id
_entity.type
_entity.pdbx_description
1 polymer ?
#
loop_
_entity_poly.entity_id
_entity_poly.type
_entity_poly.pdbx_seq_one_letter_code
_entity_poly.pdbx_strand_id
1 'polypeptide(L)'
;MHAVAPAVLALLLSTAAHSQQDTLTVRMTAPQAQQALLQAVQRIPAQREEHRRYRMALPFGSPLFPPDDDLALPPSNPALAAWLALPADRRRHDVLIAPDVDYYWNAEGRQYACQFLVHMQALEGGWTQLALLQVRPSSYAGKSFKLLGRTGPGYYRDVQPAAPSLQSAAELRAFLATALDQPH
;
A
#
# COMPACT_ATOMS: atom_id res chain seq x y z
N MET A 1 10.09 -43.47 -36.12
CA MET A 1 11.04 -42.84 -35.18
C MET A 1 10.45 -41.51 -34.76
N HIS A 2 10.03 -41.42 -33.50
CA HIS A 2 9.41 -40.25 -32.92
C HIS A 2 10.44 -39.13 -32.71
N ALA A 3 10.11 -37.92 -33.13
CA ALA A 3 10.72 -36.70 -32.60
C ALA A 3 9.59 -35.83 -32.03
N VAL A 4 9.65 -35.70 -30.71
CA VAL A 4 8.75 -34.98 -29.82
C VAL A 4 8.99 -33.47 -29.96
N ALA A 5 7.92 -32.69 -29.80
CA ALA A 5 7.93 -31.23 -29.75
C ALA A 5 8.91 -30.65 -28.69
N PRO A 6 9.20 -29.34 -28.76
CA PRO A 6 8.56 -28.53 -27.72
C PRO A 6 7.95 -27.24 -28.27
N ALA A 7 6.63 -27.17 -28.18
CA ALA A 7 5.87 -25.95 -28.10
C ALA A 7 5.80 -25.51 -26.63
N VAL A 8 6.82 -24.81 -26.10
CA VAL A 8 6.69 -24.06 -24.83
C VAL A 8 7.71 -22.92 -24.81
N LEU A 9 7.52 -21.88 -25.63
CA LEU A 9 8.31 -20.65 -25.50
C LEU A 9 7.49 -19.42 -25.93
N ALA A 10 6.29 -19.27 -25.37
CA ALA A 10 5.48 -18.06 -25.57
C ALA A 10 4.43 -17.83 -24.45
N LEU A 11 4.75 -18.17 -23.20
CA LEU A 11 3.81 -17.99 -22.08
C LEU A 11 4.48 -17.58 -20.75
N LEU A 12 5.49 -16.70 -20.82
CA LEU A 12 6.10 -16.09 -19.63
C LEU A 12 5.92 -14.55 -19.55
N LEU A 13 5.04 -13.96 -20.36
CA LEU A 13 4.85 -12.50 -20.41
C LEU A 13 3.48 -12.01 -19.92
N SER A 14 2.59 -12.89 -19.44
CA SER A 14 1.21 -12.49 -19.12
C SER A 14 0.92 -12.23 -17.63
N THR A 15 1.91 -12.33 -16.73
CA THR A 15 1.73 -11.94 -15.31
C THR A 15 2.36 -10.59 -14.95
N ALA A 16 3.10 -9.95 -15.85
CA ALA A 16 3.69 -8.63 -15.62
C ALA A 16 2.69 -7.46 -15.81
N ALA A 17 1.55 -7.70 -16.47
CA ALA A 17 0.63 -6.64 -16.89
C ALA A 17 -0.19 -5.98 -15.76
N HIS A 18 -0.25 -6.58 -14.56
CA HIS A 18 -0.95 -5.96 -13.41
C HIS A 18 -0.04 -5.15 -12.48
N SER A 19 1.28 -5.13 -12.71
CA SER A 19 2.24 -4.40 -11.85
C SER A 19 2.55 -2.98 -12.33
N GLN A 20 2.22 -2.66 -13.59
CA GLN A 20 2.69 -1.42 -14.22
C GLN A 20 1.84 -0.18 -13.85
N GLN A 21 0.67 -0.36 -13.21
CA GLN A 21 -0.27 0.72 -12.95
C GLN A 21 -0.16 1.38 -11.58
N ASP A 22 0.68 0.90 -10.66
CA ASP A 22 0.79 1.44 -9.29
C ASP A 22 2.14 2.13 -9.02
N THR A 23 2.83 2.56 -10.08
CA THR A 23 4.09 3.29 -9.97
C THR A 23 3.95 4.78 -10.29
N LEU A 24 4.78 5.60 -9.65
CA LEU A 24 4.93 7.03 -9.87
C LEU A 24 6.42 7.38 -9.88
N THR A 25 6.88 8.15 -10.87
CA THR A 25 8.28 8.57 -10.96
C THR A 25 8.39 10.05 -10.65
N VAL A 26 9.29 10.42 -9.73
CA VAL A 26 9.51 11.81 -9.28
C VAL A 26 10.96 12.22 -9.45
N ARG A 27 11.18 13.51 -9.76
CA ARG A 27 12.52 14.09 -9.96
C ARG A 27 13.17 14.49 -8.63
N MET A 28 13.36 13.49 -7.77
CA MET A 28 13.95 13.66 -6.45
C MET A 28 14.80 12.42 -6.14
N THR A 29 15.87 12.60 -5.36
CA THR A 29 16.59 11.44 -4.79
C THR A 29 15.70 10.73 -3.77
N ALA A 30 15.93 9.43 -3.53
CA ALA A 30 15.08 8.66 -2.61
C ALA A 30 14.96 9.28 -1.19
N PRO A 31 16.03 9.81 -0.56
CA PRO A 31 15.90 10.54 0.70
C PRO A 31 15.01 11.79 0.60
N GLN A 32 15.12 12.56 -0.49
CA GLN A 32 14.29 13.74 -0.71
C GLN A 32 12.83 13.37 -0.93
N ALA A 33 12.56 12.34 -1.74
CA ALA A 33 11.21 11.83 -1.97
C ALA A 33 10.56 11.33 -0.68
N GLN A 34 11.32 10.60 0.16
CA GLN A 34 10.87 10.17 1.48
C GLN A 34 10.48 11.36 2.35
N GLN A 35 11.36 12.36 2.48
CA GLN A 35 11.09 13.54 3.29
C GLN A 35 9.89 14.34 2.79
N ALA A 36 9.76 14.51 1.47
CA ALA A 36 8.64 15.22 0.85
C ALA A 36 7.31 14.48 1.06
N LEU A 37 7.30 13.15 0.94
CA LEU A 37 6.12 12.32 1.23
C LEU A 37 5.67 12.48 2.69
N LEU A 38 6.61 12.40 3.64
CA LEU A 38 6.30 12.60 5.07
C LEU A 38 5.67 13.98 5.32
N GLN A 39 6.23 15.03 4.71
CA GLN A 39 5.69 16.39 4.82
C GLN A 39 4.32 16.52 4.15
N ALA A 40 4.14 15.91 2.98
CA ALA A 40 2.87 15.93 2.26
C ALA A 40 1.73 15.35 3.10
N VAL A 41 1.97 14.19 3.72
CA VAL A 41 1.01 13.55 4.62
C VAL A 41 0.75 14.41 5.87
N GLN A 42 1.78 14.99 6.47
CA GLN A 42 1.63 15.84 7.66
C GLN A 42 0.85 17.13 7.39
N ARG A 43 0.91 17.67 6.17
CA ARG A 43 0.29 18.95 5.79
C ARG A 43 -1.13 18.82 5.25
N ILE A 44 -1.72 17.62 5.20
CA ILE A 44 -3.09 17.47 4.71
C ILE A 44 -4.05 18.24 5.63
N PRO A 45 -4.83 19.21 5.10
CA PRO A 45 -5.81 19.95 5.90
C PRO A 45 -6.84 19.04 6.56
N ALA A 46 -7.18 19.28 7.82
CA ALA A 46 -8.09 18.42 8.60
C ALA A 46 -9.51 18.30 8.00
N GLN A 47 -9.92 19.25 7.16
CA GLN A 47 -11.23 19.26 6.49
C GLN A 47 -11.29 18.34 5.26
N ARG A 48 -10.13 17.89 4.77
CA ARG A 48 -10.03 16.99 3.62
C ARG A 48 -10.21 15.55 4.05
N GLU A 49 -10.92 14.75 3.26
CA GLU A 49 -11.10 13.32 3.55
C GLU A 49 -9.76 12.58 3.58
N GLU A 50 -8.80 13.00 2.77
CA GLU A 50 -7.45 12.45 2.72
C GLU A 50 -6.74 12.52 4.07
N HIS A 51 -7.08 13.48 4.94
CA HIS A 51 -6.48 13.60 6.27
C HIS A 51 -6.79 12.37 7.14
N ARG A 52 -7.96 11.75 6.94
CA ARG A 52 -8.33 10.51 7.64
C ARG A 52 -7.82 9.28 6.92
N ARG A 53 -7.76 9.29 5.58
CA ARG A 53 -7.22 8.17 4.78
C ARG A 53 -5.71 7.99 4.94
N TYR A 54 -4.98 9.10 5.06
CA TYR A 54 -3.52 9.15 5.14
C TYR A 54 -3.13 9.87 6.44
N ARG A 55 -3.57 9.33 7.59
CA ARG A 55 -3.44 10.01 8.88
C ARG A 55 -1.99 10.09 9.36
N MET A 56 -1.21 9.06 9.08
CA MET A 56 0.15 8.92 9.59
C MET A 56 1.05 8.32 8.51
N ALA A 57 2.29 8.79 8.44
CA ALA A 57 3.33 8.24 7.58
C ALA A 57 4.53 7.84 8.45
N LEU A 58 4.95 6.58 8.32
CA LEU A 58 5.95 5.94 9.15
C LEU A 58 7.14 5.52 8.28
N PRO A 59 8.34 6.10 8.48
CA PRO A 59 9.55 5.66 7.79
C PRO A 59 9.89 4.23 8.18
N PHE A 60 10.41 3.45 7.22
CA PHE A 60 10.98 2.14 7.49
C PHE A 60 12.06 2.21 8.58
N GLY A 61 12.04 1.26 9.51
CA GLY A 61 12.95 1.22 10.66
C GLY A 61 12.59 2.16 11.82
N SER A 62 11.50 2.94 11.71
CA SER A 62 10.99 3.71 12.85
C SER A 62 10.34 2.79 13.90
N PRO A 63 10.31 3.16 15.20
CA PRO A 63 9.75 2.30 16.26
C PRO A 63 8.28 1.91 16.09
N LEU A 64 7.51 2.70 15.33
CA LEU A 64 6.10 2.44 15.05
C LEU A 64 5.88 1.68 13.73
N PHE A 65 6.93 1.48 12.94
CA PHE A 65 6.84 0.69 11.72
C PHE A 65 6.63 -0.79 12.11
N PRO A 66 5.58 -1.46 11.59
CA PRO A 66 5.29 -2.84 11.96
C PRO A 66 6.45 -3.79 11.58
N PRO A 67 6.75 -4.81 12.39
CA PRO A 67 7.74 -5.82 12.04
C PRO A 67 7.29 -6.64 10.82
N ASP A 68 8.25 -7.26 10.13
CA ASP A 68 8.00 -8.03 8.90
C ASP A 68 6.98 -9.18 9.15
N ASP A 69 7.04 -9.85 10.30
CA ASP A 69 6.10 -10.92 10.67
C ASP A 69 4.65 -10.42 10.75
N ASP A 70 4.46 -9.19 11.24
CA ASP A 70 3.14 -8.57 11.31
C ASP A 70 2.64 -8.22 9.90
N LEU A 71 3.51 -7.69 9.04
CA LEU A 71 3.18 -7.37 7.66
C LEU A 71 2.89 -8.63 6.82
N ALA A 72 3.48 -9.77 7.18
CA ALA A 72 3.25 -11.06 6.53
C ALA A 72 1.89 -11.69 6.87
N LEU A 73 1.20 -11.21 7.91
CA LEU A 73 -0.11 -11.75 8.29
C LEU A 73 -1.15 -11.57 7.16
N PRO A 74 -2.04 -12.56 6.93
CA PRO A 74 -3.11 -12.43 5.94
C PRO A 74 -4.05 -11.23 6.22
N PRO A 75 -4.61 -10.60 5.17
CA PRO A 75 -4.41 -10.91 3.75
C PRO A 75 -3.06 -10.37 3.23
N SER A 76 -2.26 -11.25 2.63
CA SER A 76 -0.99 -10.93 1.97
C SER A 76 -1.11 -11.15 0.46
N ASN A 77 -0.33 -10.41 -0.33
CA ASN A 77 -0.31 -10.50 -1.79
C ASN A 77 1.13 -10.73 -2.30
N PRO A 78 1.30 -11.22 -3.54
CA PRO A 78 2.63 -11.53 -4.08
C PRO A 78 3.60 -10.35 -4.11
N ALA A 79 3.11 -9.14 -4.31
CA ALA A 79 3.95 -7.94 -4.35
C ALA A 79 4.46 -7.55 -2.95
N LEU A 80 3.61 -7.69 -1.92
CA LEU A 80 4.02 -7.53 -0.52
C LEU A 80 5.01 -8.62 -0.10
N ALA A 81 4.78 -9.87 -0.51
CA ALA A 81 5.73 -10.96 -0.25
C ALA A 81 7.09 -10.71 -0.93
N ALA A 82 7.10 -10.20 -2.16
CA ALA A 82 8.31 -9.80 -2.86
C ALA A 82 9.03 -8.65 -2.15
N TRP A 83 8.28 -7.67 -1.63
CA TRP A 83 8.85 -6.58 -0.83
C TRP A 83 9.47 -7.07 0.49
N LEU A 84 8.80 -7.97 1.21
CA LEU A 84 9.30 -8.57 2.46
C LEU A 84 10.61 -9.34 2.24
N ALA A 85 10.82 -9.90 1.05
CA ALA A 85 12.06 -10.58 0.68
C ALA A 85 13.23 -9.62 0.39
N LEU A 86 13.00 -8.30 0.30
CA LEU A 86 14.06 -7.34 0.03
C LEU A 86 14.98 -7.16 1.27
N PRO A 87 16.29 -6.97 1.06
CA PRO A 87 17.19 -6.61 2.16
C PRO A 87 16.83 -5.21 2.71
N ALA A 88 17.06 -4.99 4.01
CA ALA A 88 16.71 -3.75 4.70
C ALA A 88 17.28 -2.49 4.01
N ASP A 89 18.49 -2.58 3.45
CA ASP A 89 19.12 -1.47 2.72
C ASP A 89 18.34 -1.01 1.49
N ARG A 90 17.56 -1.90 0.87
CA ARG A 90 16.68 -1.58 -0.27
C ARG A 90 15.35 -1.01 0.18
N ARG A 91 14.99 -1.17 1.45
CA ARG A 91 13.74 -0.70 2.07
C ARG A 91 13.91 0.58 2.88
N ARG A 92 15.15 1.02 3.12
CA ARG A 92 15.49 2.14 4.03
C ARG A 92 14.79 3.47 3.76
N HIS A 93 14.32 3.70 2.54
CA HIS A 93 13.59 4.93 2.16
C HIS A 93 12.07 4.73 2.07
N ASP A 94 11.60 3.52 2.32
CA ASP A 94 10.19 3.18 2.20
C ASP A 94 9.38 3.80 3.36
N VAL A 95 8.10 4.00 3.10
CA VAL A 95 7.18 4.64 4.05
C VAL A 95 5.88 3.86 4.09
N LEU A 96 5.39 3.59 5.30
CA LEU A 96 4.04 3.07 5.52
C LEU A 96 3.10 4.23 5.84
N ILE A 97 2.06 4.41 5.03
CA ILE A 97 0.98 5.35 5.25
C ILE A 97 -0.19 4.57 5.88
N ALA A 98 -0.61 5.00 7.07
CA ALA A 98 -1.70 4.40 7.81
C ALA A 98 -2.91 5.34 7.88
N PRO A 99 -4.14 4.82 7.75
CA PRO A 99 -5.35 5.58 7.97
C PRO A 99 -5.57 5.86 9.46
N ASP A 100 -6.52 6.74 9.74
CA ASP A 100 -7.08 6.93 11.06
C ASP A 100 -7.68 5.61 11.58
N VAL A 101 -7.65 5.43 12.91
CA VAL A 101 -8.17 4.22 13.53
C VAL A 101 -9.65 4.09 13.22
N ASP A 102 -10.08 2.87 12.88
CA ASP A 102 -11.50 2.55 12.67
C ASP A 102 -12.16 3.27 11.49
N TYR A 103 -11.38 3.95 10.64
CA TYR A 103 -11.85 4.71 9.49
C TYR A 103 -11.92 3.83 8.23
N TYR A 104 -13.09 3.84 7.60
CA TYR A 104 -13.36 3.19 6.32
C TYR A 104 -13.88 4.27 5.35
N TRP A 105 -13.44 4.20 4.10
CA TRP A 105 -13.90 5.10 3.03
C TRP A 105 -14.63 4.30 1.96
N ASN A 106 -15.39 4.99 1.10
CA ASN A 106 -16.00 4.34 -0.05
C ASN A 106 -14.95 4.14 -1.14
N ALA A 107 -14.69 2.89 -1.49
CA ALA A 107 -13.91 2.53 -2.67
C ALA A 107 -14.61 1.37 -3.38
N GLU A 108 -14.85 1.48 -4.69
CA GLU A 108 -15.47 0.42 -5.50
C GLU A 108 -16.82 -0.07 -4.92
N GLY A 109 -17.60 0.82 -4.31
CA GLY A 109 -18.91 0.51 -3.73
C GLY A 109 -18.86 -0.25 -2.39
N ARG A 110 -17.68 -0.42 -1.79
CA ARG A 110 -17.50 -1.03 -0.46
C ARG A 110 -16.94 -0.01 0.55
N GLN A 111 -17.26 -0.22 1.82
CA GLN A 111 -16.58 0.46 2.93
C GLN A 111 -15.22 -0.21 3.12
N TYR A 112 -14.16 0.46 2.74
CA TYR A 112 -12.82 -0.10 2.56
C TYR A 112 -11.79 0.60 3.44
N ALA A 113 -10.80 -0.15 3.89
CA ALA A 113 -9.63 0.39 4.57
C ALA A 113 -8.39 -0.45 4.24
N CYS A 114 -7.25 0.19 4.09
CA CYS A 114 -5.93 -0.45 4.00
C CYS A 114 -4.85 0.50 4.51
N GLN A 115 -3.66 -0.05 4.73
CA GLN A 115 -2.44 0.73 4.81
C GLN A 115 -1.76 0.72 3.44
N PHE A 116 -0.97 1.74 3.14
CA PHE A 116 -0.19 1.81 1.91
C PHE A 116 1.29 1.81 2.24
N LEU A 117 2.00 0.81 1.74
CA LEU A 117 3.45 0.80 1.75
C LEU A 117 3.93 1.41 0.43
N VAL A 118 4.72 2.46 0.54
CA VAL A 118 5.34 3.17 -0.59
C VAL A 118 6.79 2.75 -0.66
N HIS A 119 7.11 1.89 -1.63
CA HIS A 119 8.47 1.44 -1.89
C HIS A 119 9.20 2.45 -2.78
N MET A 120 10.42 2.85 -2.41
CA MET A 120 11.21 3.86 -3.10
C MET A 120 12.47 3.27 -3.72
N GLN A 121 12.48 3.20 -5.05
CA GLN A 121 13.63 2.76 -5.82
C GLN A 121 14.33 3.96 -6.47
N ALA A 122 15.58 4.21 -6.08
CA ALA A 122 16.41 5.20 -6.74
C ALA A 122 16.67 4.78 -8.20
N LEU A 123 16.49 5.72 -9.12
CA LEU A 123 16.83 5.60 -10.53
C LEU A 123 18.05 6.48 -10.85
N GLU A 124 18.61 6.30 -12.04
CA GLU A 124 19.70 7.16 -12.52
C GLU A 124 19.24 8.62 -12.69
N GLY A 125 20.20 9.55 -12.61
CA GLY A 125 19.94 10.97 -12.86
C GLY A 125 19.15 11.70 -11.76
N GLY A 126 19.10 11.16 -10.54
CA GLY A 126 18.43 11.80 -9.39
C GLY A 126 16.91 11.65 -9.40
N TRP A 127 16.40 10.62 -10.07
CA TRP A 127 14.98 10.25 -10.07
C TRP A 127 14.70 9.14 -9.07
N THR A 128 13.45 9.04 -8.63
CA THR A 128 12.98 7.95 -7.77
C THR A 128 11.68 7.40 -8.33
N GLN A 129 11.58 6.07 -8.42
CA GLN A 129 10.35 5.37 -8.67
C GLN A 129 9.69 5.00 -7.33
N LEU A 130 8.43 5.34 -7.19
CA LEU A 130 7.56 5.01 -6.08
C LEU A 130 6.64 3.88 -6.54
N ALA A 131 6.62 2.75 -5.82
CA ALA A 131 5.66 1.67 -6.04
C ALA A 131 4.70 1.57 -4.84
N LEU A 132 3.40 1.48 -5.11
CA LEU A 132 2.36 1.44 -4.08
C LEU A 132 1.91 0.00 -3.82
N LEU A 133 1.96 -0.41 -2.56
CA LEU A 133 1.52 -1.72 -2.10
C LEU A 133 0.42 -1.55 -1.04
N GLN A 134 -0.71 -2.23 -1.23
CA GLN A 134 -1.80 -2.21 -0.24
C GLN A 134 -1.60 -3.33 0.78
N VAL A 135 -1.50 -2.93 2.04
CA VAL A 135 -1.24 -3.78 3.21
C VAL A 135 -2.51 -3.90 4.03
N ARG A 136 -2.85 -5.14 4.43
CA ARG A 136 -4.03 -5.49 5.21
C ARG A 136 -5.35 -4.85 4.69
N PRO A 137 -5.65 -4.99 3.39
CA PRO A 137 -6.93 -4.56 2.85
C PRO A 137 -8.10 -5.23 3.59
N SER A 138 -9.07 -4.43 4.01
CA SER A 138 -10.25 -4.89 4.73
C SER A 138 -11.51 -4.14 4.29
N SER A 139 -12.67 -4.77 4.46
CA SER A 139 -13.98 -4.18 4.26
C SER A 139 -14.84 -4.24 5.51
N TYR A 140 -15.69 -3.22 5.69
CA TYR A 140 -16.67 -3.17 6.76
C TYR A 140 -18.04 -3.59 6.25
N ALA A 141 -18.55 -4.72 6.74
CA ALA A 141 -19.82 -5.32 6.35
C ALA A 141 -20.95 -5.04 7.37
N GLY A 142 -20.83 -3.95 8.13
CA GLY A 142 -21.80 -3.58 9.16
C GLY A 142 -21.53 -4.25 10.51
N LYS A 143 -22.59 -4.66 11.21
CA LYS A 143 -22.48 -5.33 12.51
C LYS A 143 -23.12 -6.71 12.48
N SER A 144 -22.45 -7.71 13.06
CA SER A 144 -22.96 -9.06 13.23
C SER A 144 -22.99 -9.47 14.71
N PHE A 145 -24.03 -10.19 15.11
CA PHE A 145 -24.15 -10.70 16.48
C PHE A 145 -23.20 -11.88 16.67
N LYS A 146 -22.34 -11.82 17.69
CA LYS A 146 -21.42 -12.92 18.05
C LYS A 146 -21.62 -13.27 19.52
N LEU A 147 -21.77 -14.56 19.81
CA LEU A 147 -21.88 -15.07 21.18
C LEU A 147 -20.55 -15.04 21.93
N LEU A 148 -19.44 -15.20 21.21
CA LEU A 148 -18.08 -15.27 21.75
C LEU A 148 -17.23 -14.11 21.20
N GLY A 149 -17.64 -12.88 21.45
CA GLY A 149 -16.78 -11.72 21.23
C GLY A 149 -15.80 -11.54 22.39
N ARG A 150 -14.69 -10.82 22.16
CA ARG A 150 -13.69 -10.52 23.21
C ARG A 150 -14.31 -9.83 24.44
N THR A 151 -15.44 -9.15 24.27
CA THR A 151 -16.17 -8.43 25.33
C THR A 151 -17.50 -9.08 25.71
N GLY A 152 -17.76 -10.33 25.32
CA GLY A 152 -19.00 -11.07 25.61
C GLY A 152 -19.95 -11.22 24.42
N PRO A 153 -21.22 -11.61 24.61
CA PRO A 153 -22.20 -11.65 23.53
C PRO A 153 -22.65 -10.24 23.13
N GLY A 154 -22.78 -9.98 21.82
CA GLY A 154 -23.22 -8.67 21.33
C GLY A 154 -23.06 -8.47 19.83
N TYR A 155 -23.42 -7.27 19.35
CA TYR A 155 -23.22 -6.85 17.97
C TYR A 155 -21.83 -6.24 17.78
N TYR A 156 -20.98 -6.91 17.02
CA TYR A 156 -19.61 -6.53 16.73
C TYR A 156 -19.46 -6.03 15.30
N ARG A 157 -18.47 -5.17 15.06
CA ARG A 157 -18.10 -4.79 13.68
C ARG A 157 -17.73 -6.06 12.92
N ASP A 158 -18.35 -6.23 11.76
CA ASP A 158 -18.02 -7.28 10.82
C ASP A 158 -16.97 -6.72 9.86
N VAL A 159 -15.71 -7.04 10.14
CA VAL A 159 -14.56 -6.63 9.33
C VAL A 159 -14.02 -7.87 8.65
N GLN A 160 -13.93 -7.82 7.32
CA GLN A 160 -13.54 -8.94 6.48
C GLN A 160 -12.28 -8.60 5.70
N PRO A 161 -11.36 -9.56 5.49
CA PRO A 161 -10.28 -9.39 4.52
C PRO A 161 -10.85 -9.04 3.15
N ALA A 162 -10.19 -8.12 2.45
CA ALA A 162 -10.63 -7.63 1.15
C ALA A 162 -9.51 -7.75 0.12
N ALA A 163 -9.84 -7.83 -1.18
CA ALA A 163 -8.84 -7.64 -2.22
C ALA A 163 -8.34 -6.18 -2.24
N PRO A 164 -7.10 -5.90 -2.71
CA PRO A 164 -6.62 -4.55 -2.98
C PRO A 164 -7.61 -3.74 -3.84
N SER A 165 -7.69 -2.43 -3.61
CA SER A 165 -8.56 -1.51 -4.34
C SER A 165 -7.77 -0.72 -5.39
N LEU A 166 -8.12 -0.86 -6.67
CA LEU A 166 -7.54 -0.07 -7.75
C LEU A 166 -7.90 1.41 -7.59
N GLN A 167 -9.13 1.72 -7.16
CA GLN A 167 -9.54 3.10 -6.90
C GLN A 167 -8.66 3.73 -5.82
N SER A 168 -8.48 3.04 -4.68
CA SER A 168 -7.70 3.59 -3.57
C SER A 168 -6.21 3.77 -3.92
N ALA A 169 -5.63 2.86 -4.72
CA ALA A 169 -4.27 3.02 -5.25
C ALA A 169 -4.16 4.25 -6.18
N ALA A 170 -5.11 4.41 -7.11
CA ALA A 170 -5.13 5.54 -8.03
C ALA A 170 -5.29 6.88 -7.30
N GLU A 171 -6.13 6.94 -6.27
CA GLU A 171 -6.33 8.13 -5.44
C GLU A 171 -5.06 8.52 -4.66
N LEU A 172 -4.38 7.55 -4.03
CA LEU A 172 -3.12 7.82 -3.35
C LEU A 172 -2.04 8.27 -4.35
N ARG A 173 -1.95 7.61 -5.50
CA ARG A 173 -1.00 8.02 -6.54
C ARG A 173 -1.25 9.45 -7.01
N ALA A 174 -2.50 9.83 -7.24
CA ALA A 174 -2.87 11.18 -7.64
C ALA A 174 -2.51 12.21 -6.56
N PHE A 175 -2.78 11.88 -5.30
CA PHE A 175 -2.37 12.70 -4.15
C PHE A 175 -0.85 12.91 -4.12
N LEU A 176 -0.06 11.83 -4.23
CA LEU A 176 1.40 11.90 -4.20
C LEU A 176 1.95 12.64 -5.42
N ALA A 177 1.39 12.42 -6.61
CA ALA A 177 1.80 13.14 -7.82
C ALA A 177 1.64 14.65 -7.65
N THR A 178 0.51 15.10 -7.11
CA THR A 178 0.28 16.54 -6.85
C THR A 178 1.17 17.07 -5.73
N ALA A 179 1.36 16.30 -4.66
CA ALA A 179 2.10 16.76 -3.49
C ALA A 179 3.62 16.83 -3.73
N LEU A 180 4.16 15.95 -4.58
CA LEU A 180 5.60 15.84 -4.86
C LEU A 180 6.05 16.63 -6.11
N ASP A 181 5.12 17.17 -6.89
CA ASP A 181 5.41 18.06 -8.03
C ASP A 181 5.66 19.52 -7.58
N GLN A 182 5.34 19.88 -6.33
CA GLN A 182 5.55 21.24 -5.85
C GLN A 182 7.03 21.53 -5.58
N PRO A 183 7.58 22.65 -6.09
CA PRO A 183 8.95 23.06 -5.77
C PRO A 183 9.03 23.38 -4.27
N HIS A 184 9.90 22.66 -3.56
CA HIS A 184 10.25 22.91 -2.16
C HIS A 184 11.37 23.94 -2.04
#